data_AF-A0A944ESZ9-F1
#
_entry.id   AF-A0A944ESZ9-F1
#
_cell.length_a   1.000
_cell.length_b   1.000
_cell.length_c   1.000
_cell.angle_alpha   90.00
_cell.angle_beta   90.00
_cell.angle_gamma   90.00
#
_symmetry.space_group_name_H-M   'P 1'
#
loop_
_entity.id
_entity.type
_entity.pdbx_description
1 polymer ?
#
loop_
_entity_poly.entity_id
_entity_poly.type
_entity_poly.pdbx_seq_one_letter_code
_entity_poly.pdbx_strand_id
1 'polypeptide(L)'
;MHDEEPLEDWARKREERRNASKGKLRAVPLTGGPHRGAHVDPDAPRAIQEWTGTEWETVAVAEDLAAAKALLFPPAPVEEKPTEWDRPPGLGKGRGRHRKPTPAEEQGQ
;
A
#
# COMPACT_ATOMS: atom_id res chain seq x y z
N MET A 1 -11.64 38.37 -9.98
CA MET A 1 -10.70 38.79 -8.93
C MET A 1 -10.20 37.50 -8.31
N HIS A 2 -8.89 37.28 -8.26
CA HIS A 2 -8.34 36.10 -7.58
C HIS A 2 -8.44 36.38 -6.08
N ASP A 3 -9.29 35.63 -5.39
CA ASP A 3 -9.25 35.56 -3.93
C ASP A 3 -7.93 34.88 -3.56
N GLU A 4 -6.87 35.68 -3.37
CA GLU A 4 -5.61 35.19 -2.83
C GLU A 4 -5.86 34.68 -1.43
N GLU A 5 -5.62 33.39 -1.23
CA GLU A 5 -5.69 32.78 0.10
C GLU A 5 -4.76 33.56 1.06
N PRO A 6 -5.27 34.01 2.22
CA PRO A 6 -4.43 34.64 3.23
C PRO A 6 -3.23 33.74 3.57
N LEU A 7 -2.04 34.33 3.63
CA LEU A 7 -0.79 33.61 3.93
C LEU A 7 -0.87 32.74 5.18
N GLU A 8 -1.62 33.19 6.19
CA GLU A 8 -1.86 32.43 7.43
C GLU A 8 -2.66 31.16 7.19
N ASP A 9 -3.74 31.24 6.39
CA ASP A 9 -4.57 30.07 6.06
C ASP A 9 -3.80 29.06 5.22
N TRP A 10 -3.00 29.54 4.25
CA TRP A 10 -2.11 28.71 3.46
C TRP A 10 -1.05 28.00 4.34
N ALA A 11 -0.41 28.74 5.25
CA ALA A 11 0.59 28.21 6.16
C ALA A 11 0.00 27.14 7.09
N ARG A 12 -1.19 27.38 7.64
CA ARG A 12 -1.91 26.42 8.49
C ARG A 12 -2.20 25.12 7.74
N LYS A 13 -2.78 25.19 6.53
CA LYS A 13 -3.08 24.01 5.71
C LYS A 13 -1.83 23.19 5.40
N ARG A 14 -0.70 23.86 5.17
CA ARG A 14 0.58 23.20 4.92
C ARG A 14 1.09 22.49 6.17
N GLU A 15 0.96 23.12 7.33
CA GLU A 15 1.33 22.53 8.61
C GLU A 15 0.48 21.30 8.95
N GLU A 16 -0.84 21.40 8.77
CA GLU A 16 -1.77 20.26 8.90
C GLU A 16 -1.34 19.09 8.01
N ARG A 17 -1.04 19.34 6.73
CA ARG A 17 -0.56 18.31 5.80
C ARG A 17 0.77 17.68 6.22
N ARG A 18 1.70 18.48 6.75
CA ARG A 18 2.99 17.98 7.29
C ARG A 18 2.74 17.10 8.50
N ASN A 19 1.94 17.57 9.46
CA ASN A 19 1.60 16.84 10.67
C ASN A 19 0.86 15.53 10.37
N ALA A 20 -0.08 15.52 9.41
CA ALA A 20 -0.78 14.31 8.97
C ALA A 20 0.15 13.26 8.32
N SER A 21 1.35 13.67 7.91
CA SER A 21 2.35 12.76 7.34
C SER A 21 3.43 12.35 8.33
N LYS A 22 3.51 12.98 9.51
CA LYS A 22 4.47 12.61 10.55
C LYS A 22 4.23 11.16 11.00
N GLY A 23 5.30 10.46 11.33
CA GLY A 23 5.21 9.05 11.76
C GLY A 23 5.04 8.06 10.61
N LYS A 24 4.98 8.51 9.34
CA LYS A 24 5.02 7.60 8.20
C LYS A 24 6.36 6.88 8.19
N LEU A 25 6.31 5.55 8.09
CA LEU A 25 7.50 4.73 7.98
C LEU A 25 7.75 4.30 6.53
N ARG A 26 9.02 4.14 6.16
CA ARG A 26 9.45 3.51 4.89
C ARG A 26 10.70 2.65 5.10
N ALA A 27 10.92 1.70 4.21
CA ALA A 27 12.16 0.93 4.15
C ALA A 27 12.98 1.33 2.92
N VAL A 28 14.28 1.57 3.10
CA VAL A 28 15.23 1.91 2.03
C VAL A 28 16.34 0.85 2.01
N PRO A 29 16.58 0.15 0.89
CA PRO A 29 17.70 -0.79 0.77
C PRO A 29 19.05 -0.11 0.98
N LEU A 30 19.91 -0.74 1.77
CA LEU A 30 21.30 -0.34 2.01
C LEU A 30 22.24 -1.00 1.00
N THR A 31 21.86 -0.94 -0.27
CA THR A 31 22.66 -1.50 -1.37
C THR A 31 23.51 -0.41 -2.02
N GLY A 32 24.65 -0.82 -2.59
CA GLY A 32 25.46 0.08 -3.41
C GLY A 32 24.76 0.41 -4.73
N GLY A 33 24.70 1.69 -5.09
CA GLY A 33 24.21 2.13 -6.41
C GLY A 33 22.91 2.95 -6.36
N PRO A 34 22.28 3.18 -7.52
CA PRO A 34 21.08 4.02 -7.61
C PRO A 34 19.88 3.38 -6.91
N HIS A 35 19.01 4.20 -6.31
CA HIS A 35 17.79 3.72 -5.67
C HIS A 35 16.94 2.88 -6.64
N ARG A 36 16.63 1.64 -6.21
CA ARG A 36 15.76 0.69 -6.92
C ARG A 36 14.47 0.46 -6.13
N GLY A 37 13.50 -0.18 -6.78
CA GLY A 37 12.24 -0.54 -6.13
C GLY A 37 12.47 -1.52 -4.97
N ALA A 38 11.55 -1.54 -4.00
CA ALA A 38 11.69 -2.30 -2.76
C ALA A 38 11.85 -3.82 -2.94
N HIS A 39 11.37 -4.38 -4.05
CA HIS A 39 11.47 -5.81 -4.38
C HIS A 39 12.84 -6.22 -4.93
N VAL A 40 13.68 -5.26 -5.31
CA VAL A 40 15.03 -5.54 -5.79
C VAL A 40 15.90 -5.88 -4.60
N ASP A 41 16.67 -6.97 -4.73
CA ASP A 41 17.56 -7.49 -3.69
C ASP A 41 16.82 -7.68 -2.34
N PRO A 42 15.90 -8.66 -2.27
CA PRO A 42 15.06 -8.86 -1.10
C PRO A 42 15.87 -9.20 0.16
N ASP A 43 17.07 -9.78 0.01
CA ASP A 43 17.90 -10.24 1.12
C ASP A 43 18.87 -9.16 1.63
N ALA A 44 18.96 -8.01 0.95
CA ALA A 44 19.79 -6.91 1.41
C ALA A 44 19.24 -6.21 2.69
N PRO A 45 20.14 -5.73 3.57
CA PRO A 45 19.76 -4.90 4.71
C PRO A 45 19.01 -3.65 4.29
N ARG A 46 18.06 -3.20 5.12
CA ARG A 46 17.19 -2.04 4.85
C ARG A 46 17.13 -1.12 6.05
N ALA A 47 17.35 0.18 5.84
CA ALA A 47 17.08 1.19 6.86
C ALA A 47 15.58 1.47 6.92
N ILE A 48 15.02 1.39 8.13
CA ILE A 48 13.67 1.88 8.43
C ILE A 48 13.79 3.36 8.76
N GLN A 49 13.03 4.17 8.04
CA GLN A 49 13.02 5.62 8.22
C GLN A 49 11.62 6.11 8.57
N GLU A 50 11.57 7.10 9.45
CA GLU A 50 10.37 7.81 9.85
C GLU A 50 10.35 9.23 9.26
N TRP A 51 9.20 9.68 8.76
CA TRP A 51 9.02 11.06 8.33
C TRP A 51 8.76 11.96 9.54
N THR A 52 9.66 12.91 9.80
CA THR A 52 9.57 13.87 10.92
C THR A 52 8.62 15.04 10.63
N GLY A 53 8.09 15.13 9.42
CA GLY A 53 7.35 16.29 8.92
C GLY A 53 8.16 17.16 7.98
N THR A 54 9.49 17.03 8.01
CA THR A 54 10.43 17.78 7.16
C THR A 54 11.47 16.88 6.48
N GLU A 55 11.91 15.82 7.14
CA GLU A 55 12.90 14.89 6.60
C GLU A 55 12.62 13.44 7.00
N TRP A 56 13.39 12.53 6.41
CA TRP A 56 13.35 11.11 6.74
C TRP A 56 14.52 10.78 7.67
N GLU A 57 14.22 10.42 8.90
CA GLU A 57 15.23 10.00 9.90
C GLU A 57 15.27 8.48 10.01
N THR A 58 16.46 7.90 10.13
CA THR A 58 16.63 6.46 10.33
C THR A 58 16.33 6.09 11.78
N VAL A 59 15.37 5.19 11.98
CA VAL A 59 14.93 4.74 13.31
C VAL A 59 15.33 3.29 13.61
N ALA A 60 15.57 2.47 12.58
CA ALA A 60 16.04 1.09 12.73
C ALA A 60 16.72 0.57 11.46
N VAL A 61 17.36 -0.60 11.57
CA VAL A 61 17.87 -1.37 10.43
C VAL A 61 17.27 -2.77 10.50
N ALA A 62 16.73 -3.24 9.39
CA ALA A 62 16.24 -4.60 9.20
C ALA A 62 17.24 -5.39 8.35
N GLU A 63 17.36 -6.68 8.62
CA GLU A 63 18.30 -7.58 7.93
C GLU A 63 17.93 -7.82 6.48
N ASP A 64 16.63 -7.86 6.17
CA ASP A 64 16.09 -8.13 4.84
C ASP A 64 14.71 -7.44 4.61
N LEU A 65 14.12 -7.67 3.44
CA LEU A 65 12.79 -7.16 3.09
C LEU A 65 11.66 -7.75 3.95
N ALA A 66 11.78 -9.00 4.40
CA ALA A 66 10.74 -9.67 5.18
C ALA A 66 10.67 -9.08 6.59
N ALA A 67 11.83 -8.93 7.26
CA ALA A 67 11.99 -8.24 8.52
C ALA A 67 11.52 -6.78 8.41
N ALA A 68 11.87 -6.08 7.32
CA ALA A 68 11.39 -4.72 7.11
C ALA A 68 9.86 -4.64 7.01
N LYS A 69 9.22 -5.57 6.29
CA LYS A 69 7.75 -5.63 6.19
C LYS A 69 7.08 -5.90 7.54
N ALA A 70 7.66 -6.76 8.36
CA ALA A 70 7.12 -7.06 9.69
C ALA A 70 7.11 -5.82 10.59
N LEU A 71 8.11 -4.94 10.47
CA LEU A 71 8.17 -3.66 11.19
C LEU A 71 7.20 -2.61 10.63
N LEU A 72 7.09 -2.51 9.30
CA LEU A 72 6.24 -1.51 8.65
C LEU A 72 4.74 -1.84 8.72
N PHE A 73 4.42 -3.13 8.67
CA PHE A 73 3.06 -3.64 8.61
C PHE A 73 2.91 -4.71 9.70
N PRO A 74 2.85 -4.29 10.98
CA PRO A 74 2.58 -5.24 12.04
C PRO A 74 1.26 -5.96 11.73
N PRO A 75 1.18 -7.28 11.96
CA PRO A 75 -0.05 -8.02 11.69
C PRO A 75 -1.20 -7.35 12.44
N ALA A 76 -2.30 -7.11 11.74
CA ALA A 76 -3.51 -6.63 12.38
C ALA A 76 -3.86 -7.59 13.53
N PRO A 77 -4.36 -7.09 14.67
CA PRO A 77 -4.98 -7.95 15.66
C PRO A 77 -5.94 -8.89 14.94
N VAL A 78 -5.91 -10.17 15.28
CA VAL A 78 -6.77 -11.18 14.66
C VAL A 78 -8.21 -10.88 15.10
N GLU A 79 -8.85 -9.92 14.45
CA GLU A 79 -10.30 -9.87 14.42
C GLU A 79 -10.71 -11.12 13.64
N GLU A 80 -11.33 -12.07 14.34
CA GLU A 80 -11.95 -13.24 13.73
C GLU A 80 -12.88 -12.73 12.62
N LYS A 81 -12.41 -12.79 11.38
CA LYS A 81 -13.24 -12.46 10.23
C LYS A 81 -14.43 -13.42 10.28
N PRO A 82 -15.67 -12.92 10.29
CA PRO A 82 -16.82 -13.78 10.14
C PRO A 82 -16.61 -14.65 8.91
N THR A 83 -16.80 -15.96 9.07
CA THR A 83 -16.56 -17.04 8.09
C THR A 83 -17.35 -16.87 6.77
N GLU A 84 -18.09 -15.77 6.63
CA GLU A 84 -18.88 -15.41 5.46
C GLU A 84 -18.02 -15.03 4.24
N TRP A 85 -16.82 -14.46 4.45
CA TRP A 85 -15.93 -14.03 3.35
C TRP A 85 -15.21 -15.18 2.62
N ASP A 86 -15.11 -16.37 3.22
CA ASP A 86 -14.52 -17.55 2.59
C ASP A 86 -15.48 -18.29 1.65
N ARG A 87 -16.73 -17.82 1.53
CA ARG A 87 -17.63 -18.34 0.51
C ARG A 87 -17.17 -17.77 -0.83
N PRO A 88 -16.74 -18.61 -1.81
CA PRO A 88 -16.50 -18.11 -3.16
C PRO A 88 -17.77 -17.37 -3.57
N PRO A 89 -17.68 -16.12 -4.08
CA PRO A 89 -18.87 -15.40 -4.52
C PRO A 89 -19.47 -16.24 -5.62
N GLY A 90 -20.51 -17.00 -5.27
CA GLY A 90 -21.19 -17.87 -6.19
C GLY A 90 -21.59 -17.00 -7.36
N LEU A 91 -21.20 -17.39 -8.57
CA LEU A 91 -21.59 -16.69 -9.79
C LEU A 91 -23.11 -16.54 -9.73
N GLY A 92 -23.58 -15.33 -9.43
CA GLY A 92 -24.99 -15.05 -9.22
C GLY A 92 -25.81 -15.67 -10.35
N LYS A 93 -26.97 -16.23 -10.02
CA LYS A 93 -27.79 -17.00 -10.96
C LYS A 93 -28.18 -16.09 -12.14
N GLY A 94 -27.46 -16.21 -13.26
CA GLY A 94 -27.66 -15.33 -14.40
C GLY A 94 -26.55 -15.43 -15.45
N ARG A 95 -26.97 -15.28 -16.72
CA ARG A 95 -26.09 -15.00 -17.84
C ARG A 95 -25.80 -13.50 -17.82
N GLY A 96 -24.69 -13.09 -17.21
CA GLY A 96 -24.28 -11.69 -17.25
C GLY A 96 -24.11 -11.21 -18.69
N ARG A 97 -24.54 -9.99 -19.00
CA ARG A 97 -24.56 -9.37 -20.34
C ARG A 97 -23.24 -9.44 -21.11
N HIS A 98 -22.13 -9.67 -20.41
CA HIS A 98 -20.77 -9.72 -20.95
C HIS A 98 -20.20 -11.15 -21.11
N ARG A 99 -20.93 -12.22 -20.78
CA ARG A 99 -20.46 -13.58 -21.06
C ARG A 99 -20.64 -13.90 -22.54
N LYS A 100 -19.56 -14.31 -23.20
CA LYS A 100 -19.59 -14.80 -24.59
C LYS A 100 -20.45 -16.08 -24.67
N PRO A 101 -21.27 -16.25 -25.72
CA PRO A 101 -21.95 -17.51 -25.95
C PRO A 101 -20.92 -18.60 -26.23
N THR A 102 -21.12 -19.78 -25.67
CA THR A 102 -20.42 -20.99 -26.12
C THR A 102 -20.85 -21.28 -27.57
N PRO A 103 -19.92 -21.62 -28.47
CA PRO A 103 -20.29 -22.06 -29.80
C PRO A 103 -21.17 -23.30 -29.69
N ALA A 104 -22.30 -23.29 -30.38
CA ALA A 104 -23.20 -24.42 -30.46
C ALA A 104 -22.63 -25.43 -31.46
N GLU A 105 -22.04 -26.51 -30.95
CA GLU A 105 -21.87 -27.75 -31.70
C GLU A 105 -22.34 -28.92 -30.82
N GLU A 106 -22.93 -29.92 -31.49
CA GLU A 106 -23.41 -31.22 -31.00
C GLU A 106 -24.86 -31.34 -30.52
N GLN A 107 -25.75 -31.46 -31.52
CA GLN A 107 -26.80 -32.48 -31.66
C GLN A 107 -27.48 -32.21 -33.01
N GLY A 108 -27.27 -32.96 -34.10
CA GLY A 108 -27.04 -34.39 -34.17
C GLY A 108 -28.39 -35.13 -34.14
N GLN A 109 -28.95 -35.32 -35.34
CA GLN A 109 -30.15 -36.09 -35.73
C GLN A 109 -31.53 -35.51 -35.40
#